data_AF-A0A4V2E8U3-F1
#
_entry.id   AF-A0A4V2E8U3-F1
#
_cell.length_a   1.000
_cell.length_b   1.000
_cell.length_c   1.000
_cell.angle_alpha   90.00
_cell.angle_beta   90.00
_cell.angle_gamma   90.00
#
_symmetry.space_group_name_H-M   'P 1'
#
loop_
_entity.id
_entity.type
_entity.pdbx_description
1 polymer ?
#
loop_
_entity_poly.entity_id
_entity_poly.type
_entity_poly.pdbx_seq_one_letter_code
_entity_poly.pdbx_strand_id
1 'polypeptide(L)'
;LRPAARAMVNRFVAEVGPLSDAAPDFPLPMGELAPLRAAAERKGSRDFTPIWAGQGAALARELPAKALMQTLVKEAVERLKHIRGG
;
A
#
# COMPACT_ATOMS: atom_id res chain seq x y z
N LEU A 1 -5.64 15.36 -14.91
CA LEU A 1 -4.75 14.58 -14.03
C LEU A 1 -5.55 13.46 -13.40
N ARG A 2 -5.25 12.19 -13.70
CA ARG A 2 -5.79 11.07 -12.93
C ARG A 2 -4.91 10.87 -11.68
N PRO A 3 -5.48 10.69 -10.48
CA PRO A 3 -4.69 10.61 -9.26
C PRO A 3 -3.82 9.35 -9.27
N ALA A 4 -2.53 9.51 -8.97
CA ALA A 4 -1.61 8.40 -8.82
C ALA A 4 -1.97 7.58 -7.57
N ALA A 5 -1.98 6.25 -7.70
CA ALA A 5 -2.08 5.37 -6.55
C ALA A 5 -0.72 5.29 -5.82
N ARG A 6 -0.74 5.13 -4.49
CA ARG A 6 0.48 4.98 -3.69
C ARG A 6 0.77 3.50 -3.42
N ALA A 7 1.92 3.03 -3.88
CA ALA A 7 2.43 1.69 -3.61
C ALA A 7 3.77 1.74 -2.87
N MET A 8 4.11 0.64 -2.18
CA MET A 8 5.49 0.39 -1.76
C MET A 8 6.41 0.28 -2.98
N VAL A 9 7.64 0.76 -2.85
CA VAL A 9 8.64 0.65 -3.92
C VAL A 9 9.04 -0.81 -4.09
N ASN A 10 8.89 -1.32 -5.31
CA ASN A 10 9.44 -2.59 -5.78
C ASN A 10 10.30 -2.35 -7.02
N ARG A 11 10.81 -3.43 -7.63
CA ARG A 11 11.63 -3.33 -8.84
C ARG A 11 10.94 -2.57 -9.98
N PHE A 12 9.66 -2.86 -10.25
CA PHE A 12 8.92 -2.15 -11.31
C PHE A 12 8.86 -0.63 -11.06
N VAL A 13 8.52 -0.22 -9.84
CA VAL A 13 8.50 1.21 -9.46
C VAL A 13 9.90 1.84 -9.53
N ALA A 14 10.94 1.10 -9.18
CA ALA A 14 12.32 1.59 -9.23
C ALA A 14 12.88 1.72 -10.66
N GLU A 15 12.52 0.81 -11.57
CA GLU A 15 13.04 0.77 -12.94
C GLU A 15 12.19 1.57 -13.94
N VAL A 16 10.85 1.49 -13.85
CA VAL A 16 9.93 2.20 -14.76
C VAL A 16 9.56 3.59 -14.21
N GLY A 17 9.72 3.78 -12.90
CA GLY A 17 9.38 4.99 -12.20
C GLY A 17 8.00 4.94 -11.54
N PRO A 18 7.77 5.76 -10.50
CA PRO A 18 6.46 5.87 -9.83
C PRO A 18 5.41 6.60 -10.69
N LEU A 19 5.87 7.32 -11.72
CA LEU A 19 5.07 7.98 -12.74
C LEU A 19 5.77 7.78 -14.08
N SER A 20 5.01 7.47 -15.12
CA SER A 20 5.53 7.27 -16.48
C SER A 20 4.55 7.85 -17.49
N ASP A 21 5.04 8.72 -18.37
CA ASP A 21 4.26 9.29 -19.47
C ASP A 21 3.95 8.26 -20.57
N ALA A 22 4.64 7.11 -20.55
CA ALA A 22 4.41 6.00 -21.47
C ALA A 22 3.28 5.07 -21.00
N ALA A 23 2.76 5.24 -19.79
CA ALA A 23 1.69 4.40 -19.27
C ALA A 23 0.37 4.67 -20.02
N PRO A 24 -0.32 3.62 -20.52
CA PRO A 24 -1.66 3.78 -21.08
C PRO A 24 -2.66 4.39 -20.10
N ASP A 25 -3.76 4.90 -20.64
CA ASP A 25 -4.84 5.43 -19.83
C ASP A 25 -5.51 4.34 -18.98
N PHE A 26 -5.82 4.66 -17.72
CA PHE A 26 -6.61 3.78 -16.85
C PHE A 26 -7.90 3.31 -17.56
N PRO A 27 -8.27 2.01 -17.45
CA PRO A 27 -7.66 0.96 -16.59
C PRO A 27 -6.59 0.09 -17.26
N LEU A 28 -6.16 0.41 -18.49
CA LEU A 28 -5.34 -0.46 -19.33
C LEU A 28 -4.02 -0.95 -18.69
N PRO A 29 -3.22 -0.12 -17.99
CA PRO A 29 -1.94 -0.56 -17.43
C PRO A 29 -2.06 -1.76 -16.48
N MET A 30 -3.19 -1.88 -15.78
CA MET A 30 -3.41 -2.98 -14.83
C MET A 30 -3.56 -4.33 -15.54
N GLY A 31 -4.14 -4.33 -16.74
CA GLY A 31 -4.27 -5.53 -17.56
C GLY A 31 -2.92 -6.00 -18.11
N GLU A 32 -2.11 -5.06 -18.59
CA GLU A 32 -0.80 -5.36 -19.18
C GLU A 32 0.23 -5.86 -18.15
N LEU A 33 0.14 -5.41 -16.89
CA LEU A 33 1.02 -5.86 -15.81
C LEU A 33 0.67 -7.27 -15.30
N ALA A 34 -0.56 -7.75 -15.53
CA ALA A 34 -1.06 -8.99 -14.95
C ALA A 34 -0.22 -10.24 -15.29
N PRO A 35 0.25 -10.47 -16.54
CA PRO A 35 1.11 -11.61 -16.85
C PRO A 35 2.47 -11.56 -16.14
N LEU A 36 3.08 -10.38 -16.05
CA LEU A 36 4.36 -10.17 -15.35
C LEU A 36 4.21 -10.42 -13.85
N ARG A 37 3.15 -9.87 -13.25
CA ARG A 37 2.78 -10.12 -11.86
C ARG A 37 2.61 -11.61 -11.60
N ALA A 38 1.80 -12.31 -12.40
CA ALA A 38 1.54 -13.73 -12.21
C ALA A 38 2.83 -14.57 -12.32
N ALA A 39 3.71 -14.24 -13.27
CA ALA A 39 4.98 -14.94 -13.44
C ALA A 39 5.96 -14.71 -12.27
N ALA A 40 6.02 -13.48 -11.74
CA ALA A 40 6.87 -13.15 -10.60
C ALA A 40 6.35 -13.78 -9.29
N GLU A 41 5.04 -13.70 -9.02
CA GLU A 41 4.44 -14.23 -7.80
C GLU A 41 4.58 -15.76 -7.71
N ARG A 42 4.48 -16.49 -8.83
CA ARG A 42 4.78 -17.93 -8.87
C ARG A 42 6.21 -18.29 -8.46
N LYS A 43 7.15 -17.34 -8.59
CA LYS A 43 8.55 -17.48 -8.17
C LYS A 43 8.81 -16.89 -6.78
N GLY A 44 7.76 -16.47 -6.06
CA GLY A 44 7.89 -15.80 -4.76
C GLY A 44 8.39 -14.36 -4.84
N SER A 45 8.47 -13.75 -6.02
CA SER A 45 8.85 -12.36 -6.21
C SER A 45 7.63 -11.44 -6.23
N ARG A 46 7.78 -10.22 -5.69
CA ARG A 46 6.77 -9.15 -5.70
C ARG A 46 7.16 -7.98 -6.61
N ASP A 47 8.13 -8.19 -7.50
CA ASP A 47 8.75 -7.15 -8.34
C ASP A 47 7.76 -6.41 -9.24
N PHE A 48 6.66 -7.06 -9.62
CA PHE A 48 5.58 -6.51 -10.46
C PHE A 48 4.23 -6.51 -9.74
N THR A 49 4.21 -6.76 -8.43
CA THR A 49 2.97 -6.77 -7.63
C THR A 49 2.64 -5.34 -7.22
N PRO A 50 1.42 -4.84 -7.45
CA PRO A 50 0.98 -3.55 -6.93
C PRO A 50 0.75 -3.65 -5.41
N ILE A 51 1.77 -3.32 -4.61
CA ILE A 51 1.70 -3.36 -3.14
C ILE A 51 1.13 -2.03 -2.63
N TRP A 52 -0.19 -1.87 -2.65
CA TRP A 52 -0.85 -0.64 -2.21
C TRP A 52 -0.67 -0.41 -0.70
N ALA A 53 -0.13 0.76 -0.35
CA ALA A 53 0.12 1.11 1.04
C ALA A 53 0.23 2.62 1.25
N GLY A 54 -0.27 3.11 2.39
CA GLY A 54 -0.03 4.47 2.86
C GLY A 54 1.38 4.66 3.43
N GLN A 55 1.76 5.89 3.75
CA GLN A 55 3.06 6.18 4.38
C GLN A 55 3.21 5.57 5.79
N GLY A 56 2.08 5.31 6.48
CA GLY A 56 2.06 4.66 7.79
C GLY A 56 2.18 3.13 7.76
N ALA A 57 2.57 2.52 6.63
CA ALA A 57 2.62 1.07 6.50
C ALA A 57 3.53 0.37 7.52
N ALA A 58 4.61 1.03 7.96
CA ALA A 58 5.49 0.52 9.00
C ALA A 58 4.82 0.39 10.39
N LEU A 59 3.66 1.04 10.59
CA LEU A 59 2.84 0.95 11.81
C LEU A 59 1.76 -0.14 11.71
N ALA A 60 1.72 -0.90 10.62
CA ALA A 60 0.77 -1.98 10.46
C ALA A 60 0.96 -3.05 11.55
N ARG A 61 -0.15 -3.58 12.04
CA ARG A 61 -0.19 -4.60 13.09
C ARG A 61 -0.93 -5.83 12.56
N GLU A 62 -0.29 -6.99 12.64
CA GLU A 62 -0.90 -8.26 12.27
C GLU A 62 -1.77 -8.76 13.43
N LEU A 63 -3.05 -8.41 13.40
CA LEU A 63 -4.05 -8.77 14.41
C LEU A 63 -5.39 -9.06 13.74
N PRO A 64 -6.25 -9.92 14.34
CA PRO A 64 -7.64 -10.00 13.93
C PRO A 64 -8.29 -8.62 13.95
N ALA A 65 -9.08 -8.29 12.93
CA ALA A 65 -9.65 -6.95 12.77
C ALA A 65 -10.39 -6.44 14.02
N LYS A 66 -11.14 -7.32 14.70
CA LYS A 66 -11.83 -7.01 15.97
C LYS A 66 -10.84 -6.60 17.07
N ALA A 67 -9.76 -7.35 17.25
CA ALA A 67 -8.75 -7.06 18.26
C ALA A 67 -8.02 -5.75 17.94
N LEU A 68 -7.64 -5.54 16.67
CA LEU A 68 -7.02 -4.29 16.22
C LEU A 68 -7.89 -3.07 16.52
N MET A 69 -9.20 -3.17 16.25
CA MET A 69 -10.14 -2.08 16.54
C MET A 69 -10.24 -1.79 18.04
N GLN A 70 -10.35 -2.81 18.88
CA GLN A 70 -10.39 -2.65 20.33
C GLN A 70 -9.13 -1.95 20.86
N THR A 71 -7.96 -2.34 20.36
CA THR A 71 -6.69 -1.71 20.69
C THR A 71 -6.65 -0.24 20.26
N LEU A 72 -7.03 0.06 19.02
CA LEU A 72 -7.06 1.43 18.48
C LEU A 72 -8.00 2.35 19.27
N VAL A 73 -9.19 1.88 19.67
CA VAL A 73 -10.11 2.67 20.51
C VAL A 73 -9.48 2.99 21.85
N LYS A 74 -8.87 1.99 22.50
CA LYS A 74 -8.20 2.18 23.81
C LYS A 74 -7.10 3.24 23.69
N GLU A 75 -6.20 3.08 22.72
CA GLU A 75 -5.08 4.00 22.47
C GLU A 75 -5.57 5.43 22.17
N ALA A 76 -6.63 5.57 21.37
CA ALA A 76 -7.20 6.87 21.05
C ALA A 76 -7.79 7.58 22.28
N VAL A 77 -8.52 6.85 23.14
CA VAL A 77 -9.09 7.41 24.38
C VAL A 77 -7.99 7.86 25.34
N GLU A 78 -6.94 7.06 25.50
CA GLU A 78 -5.78 7.41 26.32
C GLU A 78 -5.10 8.68 25.81
N ARG A 79 -4.91 8.78 24.48
CA ARG A 79 -4.30 9.96 23.86
C ARG A 79 -5.15 11.23 24.04
N LEU A 80 -6.46 11.12 23.89
CA LEU A 80 -7.38 12.26 24.06
C LEU A 80 -7.42 12.75 25.52
N LYS A 81 -7.35 11.85 26.51
CA LYS A 81 -7.24 12.23 27.93
C LYS A 81 -5.97 13.01 28.20
N HIS A 82 -4.84 12.56 27.63
CA HIS A 82 -3.56 13.25 27.80
C HIS A 82 -3.57 14.65 27.17
N ILE A 83 -4.13 14.80 25.96
CA ILE A 83 -4.23 16.11 25.28
C ILE A 83 -5.15 17.08 26.03
N ARG A 84 -6.20 16.59 26.70
CA ARG A 84 -7.15 17.44 27.46
C ARG A 84 -6.69 17.77 28.87
N GLY A 85 -5.74 17.01 29.41
CA GLY A 85 -5.25 17.12 30.79
C GLY A 85 -3.94 17.89 30.94
N GLY A 86 -3.37 18.38 29.84
CA GLY A 86 -2.25 19.33 29.82
C GLY A 86 -2.67 20.62 29.15
#